data_AF-A0A7S4SHG0-F1
#
_entry.id   AF-A0A7S4SHG0-F1
#
_cell.length_a   1.000
_cell.length_b   1.000
_cell.length_c   1.000
_cell.angle_alpha   90.00
_cell.angle_beta   90.00
_cell.angle_gamma   90.00
#
_symmetry.space_group_name_H-M   'P 1'
#
loop_
_entity.id
_entity.type
_entity.pdbx_description
1 polymer ?
#
loop_
_entity_poly.entity_id
_entity_poly.type
_entity_poly.pdbx_seq_one_letter_code
_entity_poly.pdbx_strand_id
1 'polypeptide(L)'
;MISVLRNLVENPGKIRRAFFYWTVRDQNALKWFPSILDDIYDADTSHIFQIRHFLTSAKYDDRDIGQILLKYAVRAQHKHNDMDLVLGRQAHHMIETGRPDWDEELTSVKEEAKELGFKKCGIFLCGPLKMAEAVDEASLKLSQQDSDFHFYFSKETF
;
A
#
# COMPACT_ATOMS: atom_id res chain seq x y z
N MET A 1 -12.47 -0.51 8.87
CA MET A 1 -11.25 -0.90 8.11
C MET A 1 -10.51 -2.07 8.77
N ILE A 2 -10.10 -2.00 10.04
CA ILE A 2 -9.47 -3.15 10.75
C ILE A 2 -10.32 -4.43 10.71
N SER A 3 -11.64 -4.30 10.90
CA SER A 3 -12.59 -5.42 10.80
C SER A 3 -12.58 -6.10 9.41
N VAL A 4 -12.41 -5.32 8.34
CA VAL A 4 -12.32 -5.83 6.96
C VAL A 4 -11.03 -6.62 6.79
N LEU A 5 -9.90 -6.09 7.30
CA LEU A 5 -8.61 -6.78 7.24
C LEU A 5 -8.65 -8.10 8.02
N ARG A 6 -9.21 -8.10 9.24
CA ARG A 6 -9.39 -9.35 10.01
C ARG A 6 -10.25 -10.36 9.29
N ASN A 7 -11.38 -9.92 8.72
CA ASN A 7 -12.26 -10.82 7.97
C ASN A 7 -11.57 -11.41 6.71
N LEU A 8 -10.72 -10.62 6.04
CA LEU A 8 -9.92 -11.09 4.91
C LEU A 8 -8.87 -12.13 5.31
N VAL A 9 -8.24 -12.00 6.49
CA VAL A 9 -7.34 -13.05 7.03
C VAL A 9 -8.13 -14.32 7.33
N GLU A 10 -9.27 -14.20 8.00
CA GLU A 10 -10.06 -15.36 8.44
C GLU A 10 -10.78 -16.07 7.28
N ASN A 11 -11.26 -15.30 6.29
CA ASN A 11 -12.10 -15.77 5.19
C ASN A 11 -11.67 -15.12 3.86
N PRO A 12 -10.48 -15.43 3.33
CA PRO A 12 -9.94 -14.78 2.13
C PRO A 12 -10.73 -15.10 0.85
N GLY A 13 -11.48 -16.20 0.83
CA GLY A 13 -12.28 -16.63 -0.32
C GLY A 13 -11.42 -16.85 -1.56
N LYS A 14 -11.58 -16.00 -2.59
CA LYS A 14 -10.79 -16.06 -3.84
C LYS A 14 -9.59 -15.10 -3.85
N ILE A 15 -9.45 -14.26 -2.83
CA ILE A 15 -8.38 -13.27 -2.74
C ILE A 15 -7.09 -14.01 -2.37
N ARG A 16 -6.04 -13.84 -3.17
CA ARG A 16 -4.70 -14.38 -2.88
C ARG A 16 -3.67 -13.32 -2.54
N ARG A 17 -3.99 -12.05 -2.83
CA ARG A 17 -3.13 -10.90 -2.58
C ARG A 17 -3.97 -9.67 -2.29
N ALA A 18 -3.58 -8.91 -1.29
CA ALA A 18 -4.23 -7.69 -0.84
C ALA A 18 -3.18 -6.63 -0.50
N PHE A 19 -3.32 -5.44 -1.09
CA PHE A 19 -2.42 -4.32 -0.86
C PHE A 19 -3.12 -3.31 0.04
N PHE A 20 -2.57 -3.07 1.22
CA PHE A 20 -3.14 -2.15 2.19
C PHE A 20 -2.28 -0.89 2.30
N TYR A 21 -2.86 0.22 1.86
CA TYR A 21 -2.24 1.53 1.91
C TYR A 21 -2.85 2.36 3.02
N TRP A 22 -2.03 2.76 3.99
CA TRP A 22 -2.47 3.67 5.05
C TRP A 22 -1.66 4.97 5.01
N THR A 23 -2.33 6.05 4.58
CA THR A 23 -1.73 7.39 4.55
C THR A 23 -2.15 8.18 5.77
N VAL A 24 -1.20 8.75 6.47
CA VAL A 24 -1.39 9.42 7.76
C VAL A 24 -0.60 10.73 7.78
N ARG A 25 -1.15 11.76 8.42
CA ARG A 25 -0.42 13.02 8.66
C ARG A 25 0.13 13.13 10.08
N ASP A 26 -0.52 12.50 11.06
CA ASP A 26 -0.08 12.56 12.45
C ASP A 26 0.94 11.46 12.74
N GLN A 27 2.17 11.85 13.10
CA GLN A 27 3.22 10.92 13.50
C GLN A 27 2.84 10.08 14.72
N ASN A 28 1.98 10.59 15.61
CA ASN A 28 1.55 9.83 16.77
C ASN A 28 0.69 8.63 16.36
N ALA A 29 -0.02 8.70 15.24
CA ALA A 29 -0.78 7.57 14.74
C ALA A 29 0.14 6.42 14.27
N LEU A 30 1.35 6.72 13.79
CA LEU A 30 2.37 5.70 13.48
C LEU A 30 2.93 4.99 14.72
N LYS A 31 2.70 5.49 15.94
CA LYS A 31 3.18 4.84 17.16
C LYS A 31 2.31 3.67 17.62
N TRP A 32 1.00 3.69 17.32
CA TRP A 32 0.05 2.71 17.86
C TRP A 32 -0.72 1.93 16.80
N PHE A 33 -0.90 2.49 15.59
CA PHE A 33 -1.65 1.79 14.56
C PHE A 33 -0.87 0.64 13.91
N PRO A 34 0.45 0.78 13.65
CA PRO A 34 1.24 -0.36 13.17
C PRO A 34 1.20 -1.54 14.14
N SER A 35 1.20 -1.31 15.47
CA SER A 35 1.08 -2.41 16.43
C SER A 35 -0.27 -3.14 16.39
N ILE A 36 -1.34 -2.50 15.90
CA ILE A 36 -2.63 -3.20 15.67
C ILE A 36 -2.58 -4.00 14.36
N LEU A 37 -1.83 -3.54 13.38
CA LEU A 37 -1.62 -4.27 12.13
C LEU A 37 -0.65 -5.43 12.32
N ASP A 38 0.29 -5.34 13.26
CA ASP A 38 1.18 -6.44 13.65
C ASP A 38 0.34 -7.68 14.05
N ASP A 39 -0.76 -7.51 14.80
CA ASP A 39 -1.67 -8.63 15.14
C ASP A 39 -2.31 -9.29 13.89
N ILE A 40 -2.73 -8.47 12.92
CA ILE A 40 -3.35 -8.97 11.68
C ILE A 40 -2.30 -9.65 10.82
N TYR A 41 -1.10 -9.10 10.82
CA TYR A 41 0.04 -9.64 10.12
C TYR A 41 0.47 -11.00 10.67
N ASP A 42 0.60 -11.14 11.99
CA ASP A 42 0.96 -12.40 12.64
C ASP A 42 -0.10 -13.49 12.40
N ALA A 43 -1.35 -13.09 12.20
CA ALA A 43 -2.44 -13.99 11.82
C ALA A 43 -2.45 -14.38 10.33
N ASP A 44 -1.80 -13.60 9.46
CA ASP A 44 -1.72 -13.83 8.01
C ASP A 44 -0.66 -14.88 7.64
N THR A 45 -0.95 -16.14 7.98
CA THR A 45 -0.08 -17.30 7.67
C THR A 45 0.10 -17.56 6.17
N SER A 46 -0.75 -16.97 5.32
CA SER A 46 -0.68 -17.13 3.86
C SER A 46 0.01 -15.96 3.17
N HIS A 47 0.50 -14.98 3.93
CA HIS A 47 1.15 -13.76 3.44
C HIS A 47 0.35 -13.08 2.32
N ILE A 48 -0.99 -13.03 2.47
CA ILE A 48 -1.87 -12.37 1.51
C ILE A 48 -1.67 -10.86 1.52
N PHE A 49 -1.25 -10.27 2.64
CA PHE A 49 -1.13 -8.83 2.78
C PHE A 49 0.26 -8.29 2.41
N GLN A 50 0.25 -7.17 1.67
CA GLN A 50 1.35 -6.23 1.63
C GLN A 50 0.89 -4.90 2.20
N ILE A 51 1.54 -4.44 3.26
CA ILE A 51 1.13 -3.25 4.00
C ILE A 51 2.13 -2.13 3.78
N ARG A 52 1.64 -0.95 3.42
CA ARG A 52 2.44 0.27 3.30
C ARG A 52 1.84 1.42 4.09
N HIS A 53 2.71 2.18 4.73
CA HIS A 53 2.38 3.33 5.55
C HIS A 53 3.06 4.57 4.99
N PHE A 54 2.28 5.63 4.78
CA PHE A 54 2.81 6.88 4.24
C PHE A 54 2.64 8.01 5.25
N LEU A 55 3.77 8.55 5.74
CA LEU A 55 3.78 9.73 6.59
C LEU A 55 3.76 11.01 5.75
N THR A 56 2.57 11.50 5.48
CA THR A 56 2.33 12.66 4.60
C THR A 56 2.68 14.02 5.21
N SER A 57 3.00 14.09 6.52
CA SER A 57 3.48 15.32 7.15
C SER A 57 4.95 15.61 6.85
N ALA A 58 5.74 14.57 6.58
CA ALA A 58 7.11 14.75 6.15
C ALA A 58 7.07 15.35 4.73
N LYS A 59 7.67 16.54 4.57
CA LYS A 59 7.79 17.16 3.26
C LYS A 59 8.72 16.30 2.41
N TYR A 60 8.20 15.82 1.29
CA TYR A 60 8.99 15.20 0.24
C TYR A 60 9.39 16.27 -0.78
N ASP A 61 10.68 16.38 -1.10
CA ASP A 61 11.20 17.19 -2.21
C ASP A 61 11.86 16.26 -3.22
N ASP A 62 11.29 16.20 -4.42
CA ASP A 62 11.75 15.39 -5.54
C ASP A 62 13.08 15.87 -6.15
N ARG A 63 13.61 17.00 -5.67
CA ARG A 63 14.95 17.51 -6.02
C ARG A 63 15.98 17.24 -4.93
N ASP A 64 15.54 16.80 -3.75
CA ASP A 64 16.44 16.40 -2.68
C ASP A 64 16.91 14.95 -2.92
N ILE A 65 18.13 14.83 -3.44
CA ILE A 65 18.78 13.54 -3.71
C ILE A 65 18.79 12.63 -2.47
N GLY A 66 18.93 13.20 -1.27
CA GLY A 66 18.92 12.43 -0.03
C GLY A 66 17.58 11.73 0.22
N GLN A 67 16.47 12.44 -0.04
CA GLN A 67 15.13 11.87 0.12
C GLN A 67 14.80 10.85 -0.97
N ILE A 68 15.23 11.11 -2.20
CA ILE A 68 15.09 10.17 -3.31
C ILE A 68 15.85 8.88 -3.00
N LEU A 69 17.12 8.98 -2.59
CA LEU A 69 17.94 7.83 -2.20
C LEU A 69 17.33 7.07 -1.03
N LEU A 70 16.82 7.78 -0.02
CA LEU A 70 16.15 7.16 1.13
C LEU A 70 14.92 6.36 0.69
N LYS A 71 14.06 6.91 -0.19
CA LYS A 71 12.89 6.19 -0.74
C LYS A 71 13.31 4.88 -1.41
N TYR A 72 14.31 4.93 -2.30
CA TYR A 72 14.79 3.71 -2.97
C TYR A 72 15.45 2.73 -2.00
N ALA A 73 16.23 3.22 -1.04
CA ALA A 73 16.87 2.38 -0.03
C ALA A 73 15.85 1.65 0.85
N VAL A 74 14.81 2.37 1.31
CA VAL A 74 13.70 1.82 2.10
C VAL A 74 13.01 0.69 1.32
N ARG A 75 12.64 0.94 0.06
CA ARG A 75 12.00 -0.07 -0.80
C ARG A 75 12.91 -1.28 -1.07
N ALA A 76 14.17 -1.05 -1.38
CA ALA A 76 15.13 -2.10 -1.70
C ALA A 76 15.42 -3.00 -0.49
N GLN A 77 15.61 -2.42 0.69
CA GLN A 77 15.85 -3.18 1.91
C GLN A 77 14.61 -3.97 2.32
N HIS A 78 13.43 -3.35 2.33
CA HIS A 78 12.20 -4.07 2.66
C HIS A 78 11.94 -5.24 1.69
N LYS A 79 12.18 -5.07 0.39
CA LYS A 79 12.04 -6.17 -0.58
C LYS A 79 13.04 -7.31 -0.36
N HIS A 80 14.23 -7.01 0.17
CA HIS A 80 15.30 -7.99 0.33
C HIS A 80 15.15 -8.85 1.59
N ASN A 81 14.78 -8.25 2.73
CA ASN A 81 14.74 -8.94 4.03
C ASN A 81 13.68 -8.40 5.01
N ASP A 82 12.63 -7.76 4.51
CA ASP A 82 11.56 -7.15 5.30
C ASP A 82 12.09 -6.16 6.36
N MET A 83 13.20 -5.48 6.05
CA MET A 83 13.78 -4.46 6.92
C MET A 83 13.10 -3.11 6.69
N ASP A 84 12.40 -2.59 7.70
CA ASP A 84 11.94 -1.22 7.71
C ASP A 84 13.04 -0.30 8.25
N LEU A 85 13.60 0.55 7.37
CA LEU A 85 14.69 1.46 7.73
C LEU A 85 14.25 2.63 8.61
N VAL A 86 12.96 3.00 8.60
CA VAL A 86 12.42 4.09 9.42
C VAL A 86 12.23 3.61 10.85
N LEU A 87 11.78 2.37 11.04
CA LEU A 87 11.64 1.72 12.35
C LEU A 87 12.94 1.10 12.86
N GLY A 88 13.90 0.81 11.97
CA GLY A 88 15.17 0.17 12.30
C GLY A 88 15.03 -1.29 12.76
N ARG A 89 13.94 -1.97 12.38
CA ARG A 89 13.64 -3.37 12.75
C ARG A 89 12.93 -4.10 11.60
N GLN A 90 13.03 -5.43 11.59
CA GLN A 90 12.28 -6.20 10.59
C GLN A 90 10.78 -6.00 10.86
N ALA A 91 10.06 -5.68 9.81
CA ALA A 91 8.64 -5.43 9.82
C ALA A 91 8.10 -5.78 8.45
N HIS A 92 6.95 -6.45 8.43
CA HIS A 92 6.28 -6.82 7.18
C HIS A 92 5.42 -5.69 6.61
N HIS A 93 5.39 -4.56 7.32
CA HIS A 93 4.89 -3.28 6.83
C HIS A 93 6.07 -2.35 6.60
N MET A 94 5.94 -1.50 5.58
CA MET A 94 6.95 -0.50 5.22
C MET A 94 6.43 0.91 5.46
N ILE A 95 7.20 1.76 6.15
CA ILE A 95 6.94 3.18 6.34
C ILE A 95 7.75 3.99 5.33
N GLU A 96 7.04 4.77 4.53
CA GLU A 96 7.58 5.74 3.58
C GLU A 96 7.21 7.16 4.01
N THR A 97 8.11 8.11 3.82
CA THR A 97 7.85 9.53 4.07
C THR A 97 7.29 10.20 2.82
N GLY A 98 6.39 11.16 3.00
CA GLY A 98 5.75 11.87 1.90
C GLY A 98 4.41 11.25 1.50
N ARG A 99 3.93 11.64 0.32
CA ARG A 99 2.68 11.13 -0.26
C ARG A 99 3.00 9.99 -1.23
N PRO A 100 2.12 8.97 -1.32
CA PRO A 100 2.26 7.94 -2.34
C PRO A 100 2.14 8.55 -3.73
N ASP A 101 2.96 8.07 -4.64
CA ASP A 101 2.81 8.27 -6.08
C ASP A 101 1.89 7.16 -6.60
N TRP A 102 0.61 7.46 -6.83
CA TRP A 102 -0.38 6.44 -7.18
C TRP A 102 -0.14 5.83 -8.56
N ASP A 103 0.50 6.53 -9.49
CA ASP A 103 0.91 5.95 -10.77
C ASP A 103 1.97 4.86 -10.53
N GLU A 104 2.99 5.15 -9.73
CA GLU A 104 4.04 4.19 -9.37
C GLU A 104 3.49 3.01 -8.55
N GLU A 105 2.70 3.30 -7.51
CA GLU A 105 2.14 2.27 -6.63
C GLU A 105 1.19 1.33 -7.37
N LEU A 106 0.24 1.86 -8.15
CA LEU A 106 -0.69 1.02 -8.91
C LEU A 106 -0.01 0.29 -10.07
N THR A 107 1.08 0.83 -10.63
CA THR A 107 1.90 0.09 -11.59
C THR A 107 2.54 -1.13 -10.93
N SER A 108 3.14 -0.97 -9.75
CA SER A 108 3.69 -2.09 -8.97
C SER A 108 2.62 -3.14 -8.64
N VAL A 109 1.43 -2.70 -8.21
CA VAL A 109 0.29 -3.61 -7.92
C VAL A 109 -0.12 -4.39 -9.17
N LYS A 110 -0.21 -3.72 -10.32
CA LYS A 110 -0.56 -4.36 -11.60
C LYS A 110 0.46 -5.43 -11.97
N GLU A 111 1.75 -5.11 -11.92
CA GLU A 111 2.82 -6.03 -12.28
C GLU A 111 2.78 -7.29 -11.42
N GLU A 112 2.72 -7.14 -10.10
CA GLU A 112 2.65 -8.26 -9.16
C GLU A 112 1.36 -9.09 -9.34
N ALA A 113 0.21 -8.44 -9.52
CA ALA A 113 -1.04 -9.14 -9.78
C ALA A 113 -0.98 -9.98 -11.07
N LYS A 114 -0.34 -9.46 -12.13
CA LYS A 114 -0.15 -10.18 -13.40
C LYS A 114 0.80 -11.36 -13.26
N GLU A 115 1.90 -11.21 -12.50
CA GLU A 115 2.82 -12.32 -12.18
C GLU A 115 2.09 -13.47 -11.47
N LEU A 116 1.12 -13.13 -10.60
CA LEU A 116 0.26 -14.10 -9.93
C LEU A 116 -0.89 -14.65 -10.82
N GLY A 117 -0.97 -14.23 -12.08
CA GLY A 117 -1.97 -14.69 -13.05
C GLY A 117 -3.33 -13.98 -12.97
N PHE A 118 -3.43 -12.87 -12.23
CA PHE A 118 -4.66 -12.08 -12.16
C PHE A 118 -4.77 -11.07 -13.31
N LYS A 119 -6.01 -10.85 -13.74
CA LYS A 119 -6.38 -9.87 -14.78
C LYS A 119 -7.21 -8.71 -14.24
N LYS A 120 -7.54 -8.74 -12.95
CA LYS A 120 -8.47 -7.82 -12.31
C LYS A 120 -7.99 -7.51 -10.91
N CYS A 121 -8.08 -6.24 -10.51
CA CYS A 121 -7.82 -5.80 -9.15
C CYS A 121 -8.88 -4.79 -8.72
N GLY A 122 -9.49 -5.01 -7.56
CA GLY A 122 -10.43 -4.06 -6.96
C GLY A 122 -9.70 -3.08 -6.06
N ILE A 123 -10.01 -1.79 -6.18
CA ILE A 123 -9.48 -0.72 -5.33
C ILE A 123 -10.63 -0.18 -4.49
N PHE A 124 -10.48 -0.23 -3.17
CA PHE A 124 -11.45 0.30 -2.22
C PHE A 124 -10.81 1.41 -1.41
N LEU A 125 -11.34 2.62 -1.51
CA LEU A 125 -10.75 3.78 -0.86
C LEU A 125 -11.73 4.47 0.08
N CYS A 126 -11.34 4.60 1.34
CA CYS A 126 -12.03 5.41 2.34
C CYS A 126 -11.09 6.52 2.82
N GLY A 127 -11.34 7.74 2.37
CA GLY A 127 -10.45 8.87 2.63
C GLY A 127 -10.87 10.16 1.91
N PRO A 128 -10.01 11.20 1.97
CA PRO A 128 -10.30 12.52 1.40
C PRO A 128 -10.61 12.46 -0.10
N LEU A 129 -11.49 13.34 -0.57
CA LEU A 129 -11.90 13.38 -1.99
C LEU A 129 -10.73 13.53 -2.96
N LYS A 130 -9.80 14.44 -2.70
CA LYS A 130 -8.61 14.64 -3.56
C LYS A 130 -7.76 13.38 -3.72
N MET A 131 -7.71 12.53 -2.71
CA MET A 131 -6.98 11.26 -2.80
C MET A 131 -7.77 10.24 -3.62
N ALA A 132 -9.08 10.18 -3.41
CA ALA A 132 -9.97 9.34 -4.20
C ALA A 132 -9.85 9.65 -5.70
N GLU A 133 -9.89 10.94 -6.07
CA GLU A 133 -9.73 11.40 -7.46
C GLU A 133 -8.39 10.99 -8.05
N ALA A 134 -7.28 11.17 -7.32
CA ALA A 134 -5.95 10.81 -7.81
C ALA A 134 -5.79 9.29 -8.02
N VAL A 135 -6.34 8.47 -7.12
CA VAL A 135 -6.31 7.01 -7.25
C VAL A 135 -7.20 6.53 -8.40
N ASP A 136 -8.39 7.11 -8.54
CA ASP A 136 -9.32 6.78 -9.62
C ASP A 136 -8.69 7.10 -10.99
N GLU A 137 -8.13 8.30 -11.16
CA GLU A 137 -7.45 8.74 -12.38
C GLU A 137 -6.29 7.80 -12.75
N ALA A 138 -5.40 7.50 -11.80
CA ALA A 138 -4.28 6.59 -12.02
C ALA A 138 -4.76 5.18 -12.40
N SER A 139 -5.79 4.67 -11.72
CA SER A 139 -6.36 3.35 -11.99
C SER A 139 -7.01 3.25 -13.38
N LEU A 140 -7.72 4.30 -13.80
CA LEU A 140 -8.38 4.38 -15.10
C LEU A 140 -7.34 4.44 -16.21
N LYS A 141 -6.32 5.30 -16.05
CA LYS A 141 -5.20 5.43 -17.00
C LYS A 141 -4.49 4.09 -17.21
N LEU A 142 -4.15 3.38 -16.14
CA LEU A 142 -3.48 2.08 -16.24
C LEU A 142 -4.37 1.00 -16.88
N SER A 143 -5.67 1.00 -16.59
CA SER A 143 -6.62 0.05 -17.18
C SER A 143 -6.83 0.30 -18.69
N GLN A 144 -6.79 1.56 -19.12
CA GLN A 144 -6.91 1.91 -20.54
C GLN A 144 -5.66 1.54 -21.36
N GLN A 145 -4.48 1.55 -20.72
CA GLN A 145 -3.21 1.21 -21.36
C GLN A 145 -2.99 -0.30 -21.53
N ASP A 146 -3.71 -1.14 -20.79
CA ASP A 146 -3.52 -2.59 -20.76
C ASP A 146 -4.85 -3.33 -20.94
N SER A 147 -5.09 -3.87 -22.14
CA SER A 147 -6.32 -4.61 -22.43
C SER A 147 -6.48 -5.90 -21.61
N ASP A 148 -5.39 -6.45 -21.07
CA ASP A 148 -5.39 -7.71 -20.34
C ASP A 148 -5.54 -7.54 -18.82
N PHE A 149 -5.52 -6.31 -18.31
CA PHE A 149 -5.61 -6.03 -16.88
C PHE A 149 -6.47 -4.80 -16.57
N HIS A 150 -7.44 -4.94 -15.65
CA HIS A 150 -8.34 -3.85 -15.29
C HIS A 150 -8.41 -3.62 -13.78
N PHE A 151 -8.29 -2.36 -13.38
CA PHE A 151 -8.64 -1.90 -12.04
C PHE A 151 -10.13 -1.55 -11.96
N TYR A 152 -10.74 -1.86 -10.82
CA TYR A 152 -12.12 -1.48 -10.51
C TYR A 152 -12.11 -0.64 -9.23
N PHE A 153 -12.27 0.67 -9.38
CA PHE A 153 -12.24 1.61 -8.28
C PHE A 153 -13.62 1.79 -7.63
N SER A 154 -13.66 1.77 -6.30
CA SER A 154 -14.82 2.12 -5.49
C SER A 154 -14.42 3.05 -4.35
N LYS A 155 -15.15 4.16 -4.24
CA LYS A 155 -15.05 5.04 -3.09
C LYS A 155 -16.02 4.58 -2.01
N GLU A 156 -15.47 4.26 -0.84
CA GLU A 156 -16.20 3.71 0.28
C GLU A 156 -16.39 4.76 1.38
N THR A 157 -17.48 4.61 2.14
CA THR A 157 -17.72 5.33 3.39
C THR A 157 -17.92 4.28 4.48
N PHE A 158 -16.87 4.03 5.28
CA PHE A 158 -16.87 3.05 6.37
C PHE A 158 -17.13 3.68 7.74
#